data_AF-K1SS65-F1
#
_entry.id   AF-K1SS65-F1
#
_cell.length_a   1.000
_cell.length_b   1.000
_cell.length_c   1.000
_cell.angle_alpha   90.00
_cell.angle_beta   90.00
_cell.angle_gamma   90.00
#
_symmetry.space_group_name_H-M   'P 1'
#
loop_
_entity.id
_entity.type
_entity.pdbx_description
1 polymer ?
#
loop_
_entity_poly.entity_id
_entity_poly.type
_entity_poly.pdbx_seq_one_letter_code
_entity_poly.pdbx_strand_id
1 'polypeptide(L)'
;MSGGVDSSVSAILLKEQGYDVIGITLELFGGTCCNTDAIVGAKQICNSIGIPHITYNLKEEFQCKVINNFIDEYSNQRTPNPCIECNKYMKFGAMYEKAKELGCDYIATGHYAKMEYSDEYGKYVLRKAKNLSKDQSYVLYNMPKQLLGKVLFP
;
A
#
# COMPACT_ATOMS: atom_id res chain seq x y z
N MET A 1 -6.13 -0.91 3.31
CA MET A 1 -6.62 -1.33 4.63
C MET A 1 -5.92 -2.62 5.05
N SER A 2 -4.90 -2.52 5.91
CA SER A 2 -4.17 -3.71 6.42
C SER A 2 -4.71 -4.22 7.76
N GLY A 3 -5.73 -3.57 8.32
CA GLY A 3 -6.20 -3.78 9.70
C GLY A 3 -5.38 -3.02 10.74
N GLY A 4 -4.28 -2.37 10.34
CA GLY A 4 -3.47 -1.52 11.22
C GLY A 4 -3.96 -0.08 11.29
N VAL A 5 -3.59 0.60 12.38
CA VAL A 5 -3.99 1.98 12.72
C VAL A 5 -3.68 2.96 11.59
N ASP A 6 -2.48 2.93 11.02
CA ASP A 6 -2.07 3.91 10.00
C ASP A 6 -2.99 3.88 8.78
N SER A 7 -3.32 2.68 8.27
CA SER A 7 -4.23 2.56 7.12
C SER A 7 -5.66 2.99 7.43
N SER A 8 -6.09 2.80 8.68
CA SER A 8 -7.41 3.20 9.15
C SER A 8 -7.53 4.72 9.25
N VAL A 9 -6.53 5.36 9.84
CA VAL A 9 -6.46 6.83 9.94
C VAL A 9 -6.36 7.45 8.55
N SER A 10 -5.55 6.90 7.63
CA SER A 10 -5.50 7.40 6.25
C SER A 10 -6.86 7.36 5.54
N ALA A 11 -7.64 6.29 5.72
CA ALA A 11 -8.98 6.20 5.14
C ALA A 11 -9.96 7.24 5.74
N ILE A 12 -9.88 7.46 7.06
CA ILE A 12 -10.67 8.49 7.76
C ILE A 12 -10.32 9.88 7.24
N LEU A 13 -9.03 10.22 7.20
CA LEU A 13 -8.57 11.54 6.75
C LEU A 13 -9.00 11.85 5.32
N LEU A 14 -8.92 10.87 4.41
CA LEU A 14 -9.39 11.05 3.04
C LEU A 14 -10.90 11.24 2.95
N LYS A 15 -11.67 10.49 3.75
CA LYS A 15 -13.12 10.69 3.82
C LYS A 15 -13.48 12.07 4.36
N GLU A 16 -12.81 12.53 5.42
CA GLU A 16 -13.00 13.88 5.99
C GLU A 16 -12.62 15.00 5.01
N GLN A 17 -11.65 14.75 4.13
CA GLN A 17 -11.28 15.65 3.03
C GLN A 17 -12.30 15.63 1.86
N GLY A 18 -13.34 14.80 1.92
CA GLY A 18 -14.40 14.75 0.91
C GLY A 18 -14.12 13.85 -0.29
N TYR A 19 -13.10 12.99 -0.22
CA TYR A 19 -12.88 11.97 -1.26
C TYR A 19 -13.96 10.89 -1.21
N ASP A 20 -14.28 10.31 -2.37
CA ASP A 20 -14.97 9.04 -2.45
C ASP A 20 -13.96 7.91 -2.24
N VAL A 21 -14.11 7.15 -1.15
CA VAL A 21 -13.07 6.24 -0.66
C VAL A 21 -13.55 4.79 -0.73
N ILE A 22 -12.72 3.92 -1.31
CA ILE A 22 -12.90 2.46 -1.27
C ILE A 22 -11.76 1.84 -0.46
N GLY A 23 -12.10 1.07 0.57
CA GLY A 23 -11.15 0.29 1.33
C GLY A 23 -10.77 -1.00 0.60
N ILE A 24 -9.48 -1.26 0.39
CA ILE A 24 -9.00 -2.54 -0.14
C ILE A 24 -8.05 -3.23 0.84
N THR A 25 -8.25 -4.53 1.07
CA THR A 25 -7.32 -5.39 1.79
C THR A 25 -6.71 -6.40 0.82
N LEU A 26 -5.37 -6.50 0.81
CA LEU A 26 -4.65 -7.46 -0.02
C LEU A 26 -4.46 -8.75 0.78
N GLU A 27 -5.06 -9.83 0.33
CA GLU A 27 -4.91 -11.14 0.96
C GLU A 27 -3.69 -11.85 0.36
N LEU A 28 -2.57 -11.81 1.11
CA LEU A 28 -1.25 -12.26 0.62
C LEU A 28 -0.85 -13.68 1.06
N PHE A 29 -1.44 -14.18 2.15
CA PHE A 29 -1.16 -15.51 2.68
C PHE A 29 -2.46 -16.27 3.00
N GLY A 30 -2.45 -17.59 2.81
CA GLY A 30 -3.53 -18.46 3.28
C GLY A 30 -3.23 -19.01 4.69
N GLY A 31 -4.27 -19.22 5.50
CA GLY A 31 -4.24 -20.24 6.55
C GLY A 31 -3.67 -19.87 7.93
N THR A 32 -3.52 -18.59 8.29
CA THR A 32 -3.18 -18.20 9.67
C THR A 32 -4.27 -17.34 10.29
N CYS A 33 -4.59 -17.59 11.57
CA CYS A 33 -5.60 -16.87 12.35
C CYS A 33 -5.47 -15.34 12.27
N CYS A 34 -4.23 -14.84 12.25
CA CYS A 34 -3.93 -13.41 12.22
C CYS A 34 -4.39 -12.69 10.94
N ASN A 35 -4.45 -13.39 9.78
CA ASN A 35 -4.87 -12.76 8.54
C ASN A 35 -6.40 -12.54 8.52
N THR A 36 -7.15 -13.49 9.09
CA THR A 36 -8.61 -13.39 9.19
C THR A 36 -9.02 -12.22 10.09
N ASP A 37 -8.39 -12.07 11.25
CA ASP A 37 -8.71 -10.99 12.19
C ASP A 37 -8.38 -9.61 11.60
N ALA A 38 -7.26 -9.48 10.88
CA ALA A 38 -6.90 -8.23 10.21
C ALA A 38 -7.88 -7.84 9.09
N ILE A 39 -8.34 -8.82 8.29
CA ILE A 39 -9.36 -8.59 7.24
C ILE A 39 -10.70 -8.19 7.88
N VAL A 40 -11.12 -8.89 8.93
CA VAL A 40 -12.37 -8.60 9.67
C VAL A 40 -12.29 -7.20 10.29
N GLY A 41 -11.19 -6.88 10.97
CA GLY A 41 -10.96 -5.56 11.56
C GLY A 41 -10.96 -4.44 10.52
N ALA A 42 -10.28 -4.64 9.38
CA ALA A 42 -10.31 -3.71 8.25
C ALA A 42 -11.74 -3.46 7.74
N LYS A 43 -12.53 -4.53 7.57
CA LYS A 43 -13.92 -4.44 7.14
C LYS A 43 -14.80 -3.72 8.16
N GLN A 44 -14.62 -4.00 9.45
CA GLN A 44 -15.36 -3.33 10.53
C GLN A 44 -15.07 -1.83 10.57
N ILE A 45 -13.82 -1.42 10.38
CA ILE A 45 -13.43 0.00 10.33
C ILE A 45 -14.04 0.67 9.09
N CYS A 46 -13.96 0.04 7.92
CA CYS A 46 -14.62 0.56 6.72
C CYS A 46 -16.14 0.74 6.92
N ASN A 47 -16.80 -0.23 7.55
CA ASN A 47 -18.22 -0.15 7.87
C ASN A 47 -18.53 0.97 8.86
N SER A 48 -17.73 1.14 9.92
CA SER A 48 -17.97 2.15 10.95
C SER A 48 -17.82 3.57 10.40
N ILE A 49 -16.91 3.77 9.45
CA ILE A 49 -16.73 5.05 8.76
C ILE A 49 -17.57 5.13 7.48
N GLY A 50 -18.42 4.15 7.17
CA GLY A 50 -19.35 4.16 6.04
C GLY A 50 -18.67 4.25 4.67
N ILE A 51 -17.68 3.41 4.40
CA ILE A 51 -17.03 3.25 3.09
C ILE A 51 -17.09 1.79 2.63
N PRO A 52 -17.18 1.51 1.32
CA PRO A 52 -17.11 0.14 0.81
C PRO A 52 -15.76 -0.50 1.10
N HIS A 53 -15.75 -1.82 1.30
CA HIS A 53 -14.55 -2.62 1.53
C HIS A 53 -14.51 -3.83 0.60
N ILE A 54 -13.35 -4.06 -0.01
CA ILE A 54 -13.07 -5.24 -0.81
C ILE A 54 -11.82 -5.97 -0.31
N THR A 55 -11.85 -7.29 -0.45
CA THR A 55 -10.68 -8.15 -0.22
C THR A 55 -10.19 -8.65 -1.56
N TYR A 56 -8.90 -8.48 -1.85
CA TYR A 56 -8.30 -8.85 -3.13
C TYR A 56 -7.24 -9.93 -2.90
N ASN A 57 -7.52 -11.13 -3.39
CA ASN A 57 -6.62 -12.27 -3.27
C ASN A 57 -5.43 -12.11 -4.22
N LEU A 58 -4.23 -12.05 -3.65
CA LEU A 58 -2.96 -11.94 -4.34
C LEU A 58 -1.96 -12.99 -3.86
N LYS A 59 -2.43 -14.12 -3.30
CA LYS A 59 -1.57 -15.17 -2.73
C LYS A 59 -0.56 -15.70 -3.74
N GLU A 60 -1.01 -16.03 -4.95
CA GLU A 60 -0.15 -16.57 -6.01
C GLU A 60 0.88 -15.54 -6.49
N GLU A 61 0.44 -14.32 -6.77
CA GLU A 61 1.32 -13.23 -7.20
C GLU A 61 2.36 -12.90 -6.11
N PHE A 62 1.94 -12.86 -4.85
CA PHE A 62 2.81 -12.61 -3.71
C PHE A 62 3.83 -13.74 -3.51
N GLN A 63 3.40 -15.00 -3.62
CA GLN A 63 4.30 -16.15 -3.60
C GLN A 63 5.35 -16.05 -4.71
N CYS A 64 4.93 -15.78 -5.94
CA CYS A 64 5.80 -15.70 -7.10
C CYS A 64 6.79 -14.53 -7.02
N LYS A 65 6.30 -13.33 -6.70
CA LYS A 65 7.08 -12.09 -6.83
C LYS A 65 7.86 -11.69 -5.59
N VAL A 66 7.42 -12.13 -4.40
CA VAL A 66 8.02 -11.73 -3.13
C VAL A 66 8.66 -12.91 -2.43
N ILE A 67 7.92 -14.01 -2.23
CA ILE A 67 8.41 -15.14 -1.43
C ILE A 67 9.48 -15.95 -2.17
N ASN A 68 9.26 -16.29 -3.43
CA ASN A 68 10.27 -17.00 -4.22
C ASN A 68 11.55 -16.17 -4.36
N ASN A 69 11.44 -14.86 -4.65
CA ASN A 69 12.60 -13.97 -4.67
C ASN A 69 13.33 -13.96 -3.32
N PHE A 70 12.61 -13.86 -2.20
CA PHE A 70 13.20 -13.91 -0.87
C PHE A 70 13.99 -15.21 -0.63
N ILE A 71 13.41 -16.36 -0.97
CA ILE A 71 14.06 -17.67 -0.84
C ILE A 71 15.30 -17.76 -1.74
N ASP A 72 15.20 -17.32 -2.99
CA ASP A 72 16.30 -17.36 -3.96
C ASP A 72 17.46 -16.46 -3.52
N GLU A 73 17.19 -15.25 -3.04
CA GLU A 73 18.20 -14.32 -2.55
C GLU A 73 18.97 -14.90 -1.36
N TYR A 74 18.27 -15.50 -0.39
CA TYR A 74 18.93 -16.19 0.73
C TYR A 74 19.72 -17.42 0.28
N SER A 75 19.21 -18.18 -0.68
CA SER A 75 19.91 -19.34 -1.28
C SER A 75 21.21 -18.92 -1.97
N ASN A 76 21.27 -17.67 -2.44
CA ASN A 76 22.46 -17.05 -3.00
C ASN A 76 23.27 -16.20 -2.00
N GLN A 77 23.08 -16.40 -0.69
CA GLN A 77 23.84 -15.73 0.38
C GLN A 77 23.71 -14.20 0.37
N ARG A 78 22.57 -13.68 -0.12
CA ARG A 78 22.22 -12.26 -0.06
C ARG A 78 21.19 -12.03 1.05
N THR A 79 21.07 -10.79 1.51
CA THR A 79 20.06 -10.37 2.49
C THR A 79 18.98 -9.55 1.77
N PRO A 80 17.88 -10.17 1.32
CA PRO A 80 16.81 -9.47 0.61
C PRO A 80 15.96 -8.61 1.55
N ASN A 81 15.27 -7.63 0.97
CA ASN A 81 14.21 -6.88 1.64
C ASN A 81 12.86 -7.13 0.95
N PRO A 82 12.02 -8.04 1.48
CA PRO A 82 10.75 -8.40 0.84
C PRO A 82 9.72 -7.26 0.87
N CYS A 83 9.87 -6.26 1.76
CA CYS A 83 8.97 -5.11 1.81
C CYS A 83 9.11 -4.23 0.56
N ILE A 84 10.32 -4.12 0.00
CA ILE A 84 10.58 -3.39 -1.24
C ILE A 84 9.85 -4.06 -2.42
N GLU A 85 9.99 -5.38 -2.57
CA GLU A 85 9.31 -6.13 -3.63
C GLU A 85 7.78 -6.17 -3.42
N CYS A 86 7.30 -6.28 -2.18
CA CYS A 86 5.89 -6.21 -1.86
C CYS A 86 5.28 -4.85 -2.23
N ASN A 87 5.96 -3.74 -1.91
CA ASN A 87 5.50 -2.42 -2.32
C ASN A 87 5.46 -2.30 -3.85
N LYS A 88 6.51 -2.76 -4.54
CA LYS A 88 6.63 -2.71 -5.99
C LYS A 88 5.52 -3.49 -6.71
N TYR A 89 5.30 -4.76 -6.35
CA TYR A 89 4.40 -5.65 -7.10
C TYR A 89 2.98 -5.70 -6.54
N MET A 90 2.80 -5.61 -5.21
CA MET A 90 1.46 -5.70 -4.60
C MET A 90 0.80 -4.32 -4.53
N LYS A 91 1.38 -3.38 -3.78
CA LYS A 91 0.71 -2.10 -3.48
C LYS A 91 0.73 -1.13 -4.67
N PHE A 92 1.86 -1.06 -5.37
CA PHE A 92 2.05 -0.17 -6.53
C PHE A 92 1.96 -0.91 -7.87
N GLY A 93 1.74 -2.22 -7.85
CA GLY A 93 1.41 -3.02 -9.01
C GLY A 93 -0.06 -3.42 -8.96
N ALA A 94 -0.33 -4.64 -8.49
CA ALA A 94 -1.66 -5.26 -8.54
C ALA A 94 -2.79 -4.41 -7.90
N MET A 95 -2.54 -3.77 -6.76
CA MET A 95 -3.52 -2.88 -6.12
C MET A 95 -3.82 -1.64 -6.99
N TYR A 96 -2.82 -1.09 -7.68
CA TYR A 96 -3.03 0.03 -8.59
C TYR A 96 -3.83 -0.38 -9.83
N GLU A 97 -3.52 -1.54 -10.41
CA GLU A 97 -4.31 -2.09 -11.52
C GLU A 97 -5.76 -2.31 -11.10
N LYS A 98 -5.99 -2.89 -9.92
CA LYS A 98 -7.33 -3.04 -9.35
C LYS A 98 -8.03 -1.71 -9.13
N ALA A 99 -7.32 -0.69 -8.66
CA ALA A 99 -7.89 0.65 -8.46
C ALA A 99 -8.37 1.26 -9.78
N LYS A 100 -7.63 1.06 -10.88
CA LYS A 100 -8.08 1.50 -12.22
C LYS A 100 -9.33 0.77 -12.69
N GLU A 101 -9.43 -0.54 -12.47
CA GLU A 101 -10.63 -1.32 -12.80
C GLU A 101 -11.87 -0.84 -12.03
N LEU A 102 -11.68 -0.34 -10.81
CA LEU A 102 -12.74 0.23 -9.96
C LEU A 102 -13.03 1.70 -10.27
N GLY A 103 -12.34 2.31 -11.24
CA GLY A 103 -12.52 3.71 -11.62
C GLY A 103 -11.92 4.72 -10.64
N CYS A 104 -10.95 4.31 -9.81
CA CYS A 104 -10.32 5.22 -8.85
C CYS A 104 -9.25 6.11 -9.51
N ASP A 105 -9.25 7.40 -9.17
CA ASP A 105 -8.25 8.36 -9.64
C ASP A 105 -6.88 8.22 -8.96
N TYR A 106 -6.89 7.76 -7.70
CA TYR A 106 -5.74 7.68 -6.81
C TYR A 106 -5.73 6.36 -6.04
N ILE A 107 -4.55 5.97 -5.56
CA ILE A 107 -4.41 5.00 -4.47
C ILE A 107 -3.84 5.67 -3.23
N ALA A 108 -4.20 5.17 -2.05
CA ALA A 108 -3.69 5.68 -0.78
C ALA A 108 -3.14 4.56 0.10
N THR A 109 -2.11 4.88 0.89
CA THR A 109 -1.54 3.96 1.86
C THR A 109 -1.16 4.71 3.13
N GLY A 110 -1.20 4.03 4.28
CA GLY A 110 -0.72 4.58 5.55
C GLY A 110 0.81 4.57 5.70
N HIS A 111 1.55 4.72 4.60
CA HIS A 111 2.99 4.88 4.72
C HIS A 111 3.32 6.30 5.14
N TYR A 112 4.28 6.43 6.06
CA TYR A 112 4.86 7.71 6.42
C TYR A 112 5.85 8.15 5.34
N ALA A 113 5.34 8.85 4.33
CA ALA A 113 6.09 9.50 3.28
C ALA A 113 5.30 10.70 2.77
N LYS A 114 5.83 11.43 1.79
CA LYS A 114 5.13 12.56 1.17
C LYS A 114 5.21 12.50 -0.35
N MET A 115 4.10 12.78 -1.01
CA MET A 115 4.02 13.02 -2.44
C MET A 115 3.78 14.51 -2.65
N GLU A 116 4.76 15.24 -3.20
CA GLU A 116 4.69 16.69 -3.38
C GLU A 116 5.10 17.06 -4.80
N TYR A 117 4.49 18.09 -5.39
CA TYR A 117 4.97 18.65 -6.65
C TYR A 117 6.26 19.44 -6.38
N SER A 118 7.30 19.19 -7.18
CA SER A 118 8.57 19.89 -7.10
C SER A 118 8.72 20.82 -8.29
N ASP A 119 8.80 22.12 -8.02
CA ASP A 119 9.05 23.13 -9.05
C ASP A 119 10.45 22.97 -9.67
N GLU A 120 11.45 22.54 -8.88
CA GLU A 120 12.81 22.25 -9.34
C GLU A 120 12.82 21.19 -10.46
N TYR A 121 12.01 20.14 -10.32
CA TYR A 121 11.97 19.04 -11.27
C TYR A 121 10.77 19.07 -12.22
N GLY A 122 9.86 20.04 -12.07
CA GLY A 122 8.61 20.15 -12.83
C GLY A 122 7.69 18.92 -12.72
N LYS A 123 7.73 18.19 -11.61
CA LYS A 123 6.99 16.93 -11.44
C LYS A 123 6.76 16.57 -9.97
N TYR A 124 5.84 15.63 -9.74
CA TYR A 124 5.66 15.02 -8.42
C TYR A 124 6.90 14.20 -8.02
N VAL A 125 7.26 14.30 -6.74
CA VAL A 125 8.39 13.60 -6.13
C VAL A 125 7.99 12.94 -4.81
N LEU A 126 8.64 11.83 -4.51
CA LEU A 126 8.57 11.19 -3.20
C LEU A 126 9.56 11.88 -2.26
N ARG A 127 9.08 12.32 -1.09
CA ARG A 127 9.89 12.95 -0.04
C ARG A 127 9.76 12.20 1.28
N LYS A 128 10.73 12.43 2.16
CA LYS A 128 10.68 11.93 3.54
C LYS A 128 9.47 12.49 4.28
N ALA A 129 8.92 11.71 5.19
CA ALA A 129 7.90 12.16 6.13
C ALA A 129 8.43 13.29 7.03
N LYS A 130 7.51 14.10 7.58
CA LYS A 130 7.85 15.16 8.54
C LYS A 130 8.54 14.59 9.79
N ASN A 131 8.07 13.44 10.27
CA ASN A 131 8.71 12.71 11.35
C ASN A 131 9.74 11.72 10.78
N LEU A 132 11.01 12.11 10.79
CA LEU A 132 12.11 11.31 10.26
C LEU A 132 12.29 9.95 10.96
N SER A 133 11.96 9.86 12.25
CA SER A 133 12.05 8.59 13.01
C SER A 133 11.05 7.53 12.54
N LYS A 134 10.00 7.95 11.82
CA LYS A 134 8.96 7.08 11.28
C LYS A 134 8.97 7.05 9.75
N ASP A 135 9.92 7.72 9.11
CA ASP A 135 9.97 7.81 7.66
C ASP A 135 10.07 6.42 7.01
N GLN A 136 9.22 6.19 6.02
CA GLN A 136 9.16 4.95 5.26
C GLN A 136 9.49 5.17 3.78
N SER A 137 9.97 6.36 3.39
CA SER A 137 10.35 6.64 2.00
C SER A 137 11.38 5.64 1.45
N TYR A 138 12.24 5.09 2.32
CA TYR A 138 13.20 4.04 1.98
C TYR A 138 12.56 2.84 1.29
N VAL A 139 11.45 2.30 1.79
CA VAL A 139 10.82 1.10 1.21
C VAL A 139 10.00 1.38 -0.05
N LEU A 140 9.93 2.66 -0.47
CA LEU A 140 9.14 3.13 -1.60
C LEU A 140 10.00 3.58 -2.78
N TYR A 141 11.34 3.42 -2.70
CA TYR A 141 12.27 3.95 -3.71
C TYR A 141 12.03 3.39 -5.12
N ASN A 142 11.46 2.18 -5.24
CA ASN A 142 11.12 1.53 -6.50
C ASN A 142 9.74 1.92 -7.04
N MET A 143 9.10 2.98 -6.53
CA MET A 143 7.81 3.44 -7.03
C MET A 143 7.89 3.77 -8.54
N PRO A 144 7.05 3.16 -9.38
CA PRO A 144 6.98 3.49 -10.80
C PRO A 144 6.70 4.97 -11.05
N LYS A 145 7.41 5.58 -12.00
CA LYS A 145 7.23 7.02 -12.33
C LYS A 145 5.79 7.39 -12.68
N GLN A 146 5.05 6.49 -13.32
CA GLN A 146 3.64 6.68 -13.68
C GLN A 146 2.71 6.85 -12.47
N LEU A 147 3.16 6.46 -11.27
CA LEU A 147 2.41 6.62 -10.02
C LEU A 147 2.72 7.93 -9.30
N LEU A 148 3.74 8.67 -9.71
CA LEU A 148 4.03 9.97 -9.13
C LEU A 148 2.84 10.90 -9.40
N GLY A 149 2.26 11.45 -8.33
CA GLY A 149 1.01 12.24 -8.40
C GLY A 149 -0.28 11.40 -8.44
N LYS A 150 -0.20 10.07 -8.39
CA LYS A 150 -1.35 9.14 -8.31
C LYS A 150 -1.42 8.37 -6.99
N VAL A 151 -0.47 8.61 -6.08
CA VAL A 151 -0.44 8.00 -4.74
C VAL A 151 -0.58 9.09 -3.69
N LEU A 152 -1.49 8.87 -2.74
CA LEU A 152 -1.69 9.71 -1.57
C LEU A 152 -1.06 9.04 -0.34
N PHE A 153 -0.38 9.85 0.47
CA PHE A 153 0.14 9.51 1.79
C PHE A 153 -0.48 10.49 2.81
N PRO A 154 -1.73 10.25 3.25
CA PRO A 154 -2.42 11.10 4.22
C PRO A 154 -1.78 10.99 5.60
#